data_AF-A0A7J4V9H1-F1
#
_entry.id   AF-A0A7J4V9H1-F1
#
_cell.length_a   1.000
_cell.length_b   1.000
_cell.length_c   1.000
_cell.angle_alpha   90.00
_cell.angle_beta   90.00
_cell.angle_gamma   90.00
#
_symmetry.space_group_name_H-M   'P 1'
#
loop_
_entity.id
_entity.type
_entity.pdbx_description
1 polymer ?
#
loop_
_entity_poly.entity_id
_entity_poly.type
_entity_poly.pdbx_seq_one_letter_code
_entity_poly.pdbx_strand_id
1 'polypeptide(L)'
;MERTNKLHGLTALFDTPDQIIHAAEKVSHSGYKDFDVHTPYPVHGMDDAMKLKPSKLGYVTLVFGLSGAALALLLQYWTMVVDYPMNIGGKPFFSLPAFIPVTFELTVLLATLATVIGMISVFFRFPDNKHPLHDTPYMASVSRDKYGVFIAAKDIKFDAAEVTALFESLGGKNISEVYEIEKTLFDAFNPKYIGLLATVAVLVSGGTYFALNKLSFIAPFNWMERQFRGVPQEQSDFFADGRMMREPVKGTVA
;
A
#
# COMPACT_ATOMS: atom_id res chain seq x y z
N MET A 1 24.41 -10.08 -4.90
CA MET A 1 23.87 -10.49 -6.22
C MET A 1 24.98 -10.39 -7.24
N GLU A 2 25.04 -11.28 -8.22
CA GLU A 2 26.05 -11.17 -9.29
C GLU A 2 25.75 -9.94 -10.16
N ARG A 3 26.78 -9.11 -10.37
CA ARG A 3 26.72 -7.91 -11.21
C ARG A 3 27.30 -8.25 -12.57
N THR A 4 26.62 -7.81 -13.62
CA THR A 4 27.08 -7.96 -15.00
C THR A 4 28.18 -6.94 -15.31
N ASN A 5 28.91 -7.13 -16.41
CA ASN A 5 29.91 -6.14 -16.86
C ASN A 5 29.29 -4.94 -17.60
N LYS A 6 27.97 -4.76 -17.52
CA LYS A 6 27.26 -3.67 -18.20
C LYS A 6 27.09 -2.50 -17.24
N LEU A 7 27.65 -1.35 -17.62
CA LEU A 7 27.56 -0.12 -16.84
C LEU A 7 26.10 0.38 -16.79
N HIS A 8 25.60 0.58 -15.58
CA HIS A 8 24.28 1.18 -15.31
C HIS A 8 24.37 2.70 -15.22
N GLY A 9 25.48 3.23 -14.68
CA GLY A 9 25.75 4.65 -14.60
C GLY A 9 26.86 5.00 -13.63
N LEU A 10 27.09 6.29 -13.45
CA LEU A 10 28.09 6.85 -12.54
C LEU A 10 27.40 7.56 -11.38
N THR A 11 28.01 7.46 -10.20
CA THR A 11 27.53 8.09 -8.97
C THR A 11 28.61 8.95 -8.34
N ALA A 12 28.23 10.04 -7.68
CA ALA A 12 29.13 10.88 -6.90
C ALA A 12 28.45 11.34 -5.60
N LEU A 13 29.21 11.38 -4.51
CA LEU A 13 28.76 11.82 -3.19
C LEU A 13 29.19 13.26 -2.88
N PHE A 14 28.39 13.94 -2.07
CA PHE A 14 28.61 15.29 -1.59
C PHE A 14 28.34 15.34 -0.08
N ASP A 15 29.00 16.25 0.62
CA ASP A 15 28.91 16.34 2.08
C ASP A 15 27.82 17.32 2.55
N THR A 16 27.47 18.31 1.73
CA THR A 16 26.56 19.38 2.13
C THR A 16 25.36 19.54 1.17
N PRO A 17 24.22 20.04 1.68
CA PRO A 17 23.04 20.35 0.85
C PRO A 17 23.32 21.36 -0.27
N ASP A 18 24.11 22.38 0.02
CA ASP A 18 24.39 23.45 -0.96
C ASP A 18 25.22 22.92 -2.14
N GLN A 19 26.13 21.99 -1.86
CA GLN A 19 26.92 21.34 -2.91
C GLN A 19 26.04 20.51 -3.86
N ILE A 20 25.07 19.76 -3.32
CA ILE A 20 24.21 18.92 -4.14
C ILE A 20 23.25 19.75 -5.00
N ILE A 21 22.73 20.88 -4.48
CA ILE A 21 21.88 21.78 -5.26
C ILE A 21 22.67 22.35 -6.45
N HIS A 22 23.87 22.88 -6.21
CA HIS A 22 24.73 23.38 -7.29
C HIS A 22 25.16 22.30 -8.28
N ALA A 23 25.39 21.08 -7.80
CA ALA A 23 25.67 19.93 -8.66
C ALA A 23 24.47 19.61 -9.55
N ALA A 24 23.27 19.53 -8.99
CA ALA A 24 22.02 19.25 -9.71
C ALA A 24 21.75 20.32 -10.78
N GLU A 25 21.90 21.61 -10.44
CA GLU A 25 21.78 22.72 -11.39
C GLU A 25 22.75 22.54 -12.56
N LYS A 26 24.05 22.35 -12.27
CA LYS A 26 25.07 22.22 -13.32
C LYS A 26 24.86 20.97 -14.19
N VAL A 27 24.44 19.85 -13.62
CA VAL A 27 24.12 18.63 -14.37
C VAL A 27 22.92 18.87 -15.30
N SER A 28 21.86 19.49 -14.78
CA SER A 28 20.68 19.89 -15.57
C SER A 28 21.02 20.87 -16.70
N HIS A 29 21.85 21.89 -16.41
CA HIS A 29 22.33 22.85 -17.40
C HIS A 29 23.27 22.24 -18.45
N SER A 30 23.99 21.17 -18.09
CA SER A 30 24.82 20.41 -19.01
C SER A 30 24.00 19.56 -19.99
N GLY A 31 22.69 19.46 -19.80
CA GLY A 31 21.77 18.83 -20.74
C GLY A 31 21.56 17.32 -20.54
N TYR A 32 22.04 16.76 -19.42
CA TYR A 32 21.69 15.40 -19.03
C TYR A 32 20.21 15.33 -18.65
N LYS A 33 19.52 14.30 -19.13
CA LYS A 33 18.08 14.09 -18.94
C LYS A 33 17.80 12.89 -18.04
N ASP A 34 18.59 11.83 -18.16
CA ASP A 34 18.45 10.60 -17.37
C ASP A 34 19.42 10.63 -16.19
N PHE A 35 19.18 11.56 -15.25
CA PHE A 35 19.91 11.66 -13.99
C PHE A 35 18.93 11.78 -12.82
N ASP A 36 19.39 11.37 -11.64
CA ASP A 36 18.63 11.46 -10.40
C ASP A 36 19.50 11.98 -9.26
N VAL A 37 18.87 12.60 -8.27
CA VAL A 37 19.53 13.14 -7.09
C VAL A 37 18.93 12.46 -5.87
N HIS A 38 19.81 11.86 -5.07
CA HIS A 38 19.41 11.12 -3.89
C HIS A 38 19.85 11.89 -2.64
N THR A 39 18.88 12.18 -1.77
CA THR A 39 19.10 12.91 -0.53
C THR A 39 18.45 12.16 0.64
N PRO A 40 19.04 12.20 1.85
CA PRO A 40 18.50 11.52 3.03
C PRO A 40 17.18 12.13 3.51
N TYR A 41 16.90 13.37 3.12
CA TYR A 41 15.68 14.11 3.44
C TYR A 41 15.31 15.04 2.29
N PRO A 42 14.06 15.56 2.25
CA PRO A 42 13.63 16.50 1.22
C PRO A 42 14.41 17.82 1.30
N VAL A 43 15.16 18.15 0.24
CA VAL A 43 15.89 19.41 0.13
C VAL A 43 15.04 20.41 -0.66
N HIS A 44 14.73 21.55 -0.04
CA HIS A 44 13.96 22.60 -0.71
C HIS A 44 14.72 23.18 -1.91
N GLY A 45 14.02 23.40 -3.03
CA GLY A 45 14.62 23.92 -4.26
C GLY A 45 15.25 22.86 -5.17
N MET A 46 15.27 21.59 -4.77
CA MET A 46 15.80 20.51 -5.62
C MET A 46 14.98 20.35 -6.91
N ASP A 47 13.65 20.50 -6.83
CA ASP A 47 12.75 20.40 -7.99
C ASP A 47 13.10 21.42 -9.08
N ASP A 48 13.40 22.66 -8.67
CA ASP A 48 13.80 23.75 -9.57
C ASP A 48 15.22 23.51 -10.12
N ALA A 49 16.16 23.07 -9.28
CA ALA A 49 17.53 22.75 -9.68
C ALA A 49 17.57 21.62 -10.73
N MET A 50 16.74 20.60 -10.56
CA MET A 50 16.57 19.48 -11.50
C MET A 50 15.68 19.82 -12.69
N LYS A 51 14.95 20.95 -12.67
CA LYS A 51 13.95 21.35 -13.67
C LYS A 51 12.83 20.31 -13.83
N LEU A 52 12.37 19.76 -12.71
CA LEU A 52 11.26 18.80 -12.69
C LEU A 52 9.94 19.47 -13.03
N LYS A 53 9.05 18.69 -13.64
CA LYS A 53 7.67 19.12 -13.92
C LYS A 53 6.81 18.89 -12.69
N PRO A 54 5.73 19.69 -12.49
CA PRO A 54 4.80 19.47 -11.40
C PRO A 54 4.19 18.07 -11.46
N SER A 55 4.04 17.45 -10.28
CA SER A 55 3.50 16.10 -10.16
C SER A 55 2.04 16.04 -10.62
N LYS A 56 1.69 14.98 -11.36
CA LYS A 56 0.31 14.71 -11.81
C LYS A 56 -0.54 14.00 -10.76
N LEU A 57 0.02 13.70 -9.58
CA LEU A 57 -0.64 12.91 -8.55
C LEU A 57 -1.95 13.57 -8.06
N GLY A 58 -1.99 14.90 -7.95
CA GLY A 58 -3.20 15.62 -7.51
C GLY A 58 -4.42 15.42 -8.42
N TYR A 59 -4.20 15.22 -9.72
CA TYR A 59 -5.31 14.92 -10.64
C TYR A 59 -5.91 13.54 -10.40
N VAL A 60 -5.09 12.56 -10.00
CA VAL A 60 -5.57 11.22 -9.62
C VAL A 60 -6.46 11.35 -8.39
N THR A 61 -5.99 12.03 -7.34
CA THR A 61 -6.78 12.28 -6.12
C THR A 61 -8.12 12.93 -6.42
N LEU A 62 -8.14 13.95 -7.28
CA LEU A 62 -9.36 14.67 -7.64
C LEU A 62 -10.36 13.78 -8.37
N VAL A 63 -9.93 13.04 -9.39
CA VAL A 63 -10.81 12.19 -10.19
C VAL A 63 -11.43 11.07 -9.35
N PHE A 64 -10.63 10.41 -8.52
CA PHE A 64 -11.12 9.32 -7.66
C PHE A 64 -11.97 9.84 -6.49
N GLY A 65 -11.66 11.01 -5.93
CA GLY A 65 -12.50 11.67 -4.93
C GLY A 65 -13.88 12.02 -5.49
N LEU A 66 -13.94 12.70 -6.64
CA LEU A 66 -15.21 13.04 -7.30
C LEU A 66 -16.01 11.79 -7.68
N SER A 67 -15.33 10.74 -8.15
CA SER A 67 -15.96 9.46 -8.44
C SER A 67 -16.54 8.82 -7.18
N GLY A 68 -15.85 8.92 -6.04
CA GLY A 68 -16.34 8.42 -4.77
C GLY A 68 -17.56 9.19 -4.24
N ALA A 69 -17.55 10.51 -4.38
CA ALA A 69 -18.71 11.35 -4.05
C ALA A 69 -19.94 10.95 -4.90
N ALA A 70 -19.74 10.82 -6.22
CA ALA A 70 -20.79 10.42 -7.14
C ALA A 70 -21.34 9.02 -6.83
N LEU A 71 -20.45 8.06 -6.55
CA LEU A 71 -20.82 6.69 -6.23
C LEU A 71 -21.59 6.60 -4.91
N ALA A 72 -21.20 7.35 -3.89
CA ALA A 72 -21.90 7.40 -2.61
C ALA A 72 -23.33 7.93 -2.78
N LEU A 73 -23.47 9.08 -3.44
CA LEU A 73 -24.79 9.69 -3.68
C LEU A 73 -25.68 8.79 -4.54
N LEU A 74 -25.13 8.16 -5.58
CA LEU A 74 -25.86 7.24 -6.43
C LEU A 74 -26.35 6.02 -5.64
N LEU A 75 -25.48 5.40 -4.84
CA LEU A 75 -25.82 4.24 -4.03
C LEU A 75 -26.90 4.56 -2.99
N GLN A 76 -26.76 5.69 -2.30
CA GLN A 76 -27.73 6.13 -1.28
C GLN A 76 -29.07 6.47 -1.92
N TYR A 77 -29.07 7.18 -3.05
CA TYR A 77 -30.28 7.49 -3.78
C TYR A 77 -30.98 6.21 -4.27
N TRP A 78 -30.22 5.30 -4.87
CA TRP A 78 -30.77 4.06 -5.40
C TRP A 78 -31.41 3.20 -4.30
N THR A 79 -30.71 2.99 -3.19
CA THR A 79 -31.22 2.14 -2.09
C THR A 79 -32.42 2.77 -1.36
N MET A 80 -32.35 4.05 -1.02
CA MET A 80 -33.36 4.71 -0.15
C MET A 80 -34.55 5.28 -0.91
N VAL A 81 -34.43 5.54 -2.22
CA VAL A 81 -35.49 6.17 -3.02
C VAL A 81 -36.09 5.21 -4.04
N VAL A 82 -35.28 4.34 -4.66
CA VAL A 82 -35.71 3.51 -5.79
C VAL A 82 -36.01 2.07 -5.36
N ASP A 83 -35.04 1.40 -4.75
CA ASP A 83 -35.12 -0.04 -4.47
C ASP A 83 -36.01 -0.34 -3.26
N TYR A 84 -35.75 0.32 -2.12
CA TYR A 84 -36.48 0.06 -0.88
C TYR A 84 -36.80 1.34 -0.09
N PRO A 85 -37.77 2.14 -0.55
CA PRO A 85 -38.17 3.37 0.14
C PRO A 85 -38.84 3.05 1.49
N MET A 86 -38.15 3.38 2.58
CA MET A 86 -38.63 3.15 3.94
C MET A 86 -39.01 4.46 4.62
N ASN A 87 -40.18 4.52 5.25
CA ASN A 87 -40.58 5.68 6.04
C ASN A 87 -39.92 5.63 7.44
N ILE A 88 -38.80 6.34 7.60
CA ILE A 88 -38.06 6.43 8.86
C ILE A 88 -38.27 7.82 9.47
N GLY A 89 -39.08 7.88 10.54
CA GLY A 89 -39.30 9.12 11.30
C GLY A 89 -39.98 10.24 10.50
N GLY A 90 -40.74 9.92 9.44
CA GLY A 90 -41.49 10.89 8.63
C GLY A 90 -40.63 11.80 7.75
N LYS A 91 -39.34 11.48 7.56
CA LYS A 91 -38.42 12.27 6.72
C LYS A 91 -38.67 12.00 5.23
N PRO A 92 -38.35 12.96 4.33
CA PRO A 92 -38.38 12.69 2.90
C PRO A 92 -37.39 11.58 2.55
N PHE A 93 -37.76 10.71 1.60
CA PHE A 93 -36.92 9.59 1.15
C PHE A 93 -35.55 10.07 0.64
N PHE A 94 -35.50 11.23 -0.03
CA PHE A 94 -34.27 11.90 -0.38
C PHE A 94 -33.93 13.01 0.61
N SER A 95 -33.14 12.68 1.63
CA SER A 95 -32.66 13.63 2.64
C SER A 95 -31.18 13.92 2.45
N LEU A 96 -30.87 14.91 1.62
CA LEU A 96 -29.48 15.29 1.31
C LEU A 96 -28.63 15.55 2.57
N PRO A 97 -29.10 16.27 3.61
CA PRO A 97 -28.28 16.50 4.82
C PRO A 97 -27.86 15.22 5.54
N ALA A 98 -28.68 14.16 5.48
CA ALA A 98 -28.34 12.87 6.08
C ALA A 98 -27.33 12.07 5.22
N PHE A 99 -27.23 12.36 3.92
CA PHE A 99 -26.35 11.67 2.99
C PHE A 99 -24.93 12.25 2.96
N ILE A 100 -24.78 13.54 3.27
CA ILE A 100 -23.49 14.24 3.25
C ILE A 100 -22.40 13.55 4.08
N PRO A 101 -22.63 13.11 5.35
CA PRO A 101 -21.56 12.49 6.13
C PRO A 101 -21.00 11.23 5.46
N VAL A 102 -21.86 10.34 4.95
CA VAL A 102 -21.42 9.12 4.26
C VAL A 102 -20.75 9.43 2.93
N THR A 103 -21.28 10.39 2.18
CA THR A 103 -20.67 10.86 0.92
C THR A 103 -19.27 11.41 1.15
N PHE A 104 -19.08 12.19 2.21
CA PHE A 104 -17.78 12.72 2.60
C PHE A 104 -16.80 11.60 2.94
N GLU A 105 -17.19 10.63 3.77
CA GLU A 105 -16.33 9.49 4.12
C GLU A 105 -15.91 8.68 2.89
N LEU A 106 -16.85 8.36 1.98
CA LEU A 106 -16.52 7.62 0.74
C LEU A 106 -15.61 8.42 -0.19
N THR A 107 -15.80 9.74 -0.26
CA THR A 107 -14.95 10.65 -1.04
C THR A 107 -13.52 10.60 -0.52
N VAL A 108 -13.33 10.78 0.79
CA VAL A 108 -12.01 10.77 1.42
C VAL A 108 -11.36 9.40 1.30
N LEU A 109 -12.10 8.32 1.53
CA LEU A 109 -11.62 6.94 1.42
C LEU A 109 -11.10 6.62 0.00
N LEU A 110 -11.90 6.87 -1.02
CA LEU A 110 -11.50 6.57 -2.40
C LEU A 110 -10.39 7.50 -2.90
N ALA A 111 -10.42 8.78 -2.52
CA ALA A 111 -9.34 9.71 -2.84
C ALA A 111 -8.00 9.27 -2.23
N THR A 112 -7.97 8.93 -0.94
CA THR A 112 -6.74 8.52 -0.25
C THR A 112 -6.22 7.19 -0.76
N LEU A 113 -7.07 6.16 -0.90
CA LEU A 113 -6.66 4.86 -1.43
C LEU A 113 -6.09 4.96 -2.84
N ALA A 114 -6.77 5.66 -3.75
CA ALA A 114 -6.30 5.83 -5.11
C ALA A 114 -4.99 6.64 -5.17
N THR A 115 -4.83 7.65 -4.30
CA THR A 115 -3.59 8.44 -4.22
C THR A 115 -2.42 7.59 -3.76
N VAL A 116 -2.58 6.82 -2.68
CA VAL A 116 -1.50 5.96 -2.14
C VAL A 116 -1.12 4.88 -3.14
N ILE A 117 -2.12 4.18 -3.70
CA ILE A 117 -1.88 3.12 -4.69
C ILE A 117 -1.24 3.71 -5.95
N GLY A 118 -1.76 4.83 -6.46
CA GLY A 118 -1.22 5.50 -7.64
C GLY A 118 0.22 5.96 -7.43
N MET A 119 0.50 6.59 -6.30
CA MET A 119 1.84 7.04 -5.90
C MET A 119 2.84 5.88 -5.89
N ILE A 120 2.51 4.78 -5.20
CA ILE A 120 3.41 3.63 -5.04
C ILE A 120 3.61 2.89 -6.38
N SER A 121 2.52 2.60 -7.10
CA SER A 121 2.58 1.70 -8.26
C SER A 121 2.92 2.40 -9.58
N VAL A 122 2.39 3.61 -9.81
CA VAL A 122 2.51 4.30 -11.11
C VAL A 122 3.67 5.30 -11.09
N PHE A 123 3.76 6.12 -10.04
CA PHE A 123 4.75 7.20 -9.97
C PHE A 123 6.11 6.69 -9.47
N PHE A 124 6.15 6.02 -8.32
CA PHE A 124 7.39 5.47 -7.76
C PHE A 124 7.77 4.11 -8.36
N ARG A 125 6.79 3.40 -8.96
CA ARG A 125 6.98 2.09 -9.62
C ARG A 125 7.49 1.01 -8.65
N PHE A 126 7.08 1.08 -7.39
CA PHE A 126 7.35 0.04 -6.41
C PHE A 126 6.41 -1.16 -6.57
N PRO A 127 6.86 -2.39 -6.24
CA PRO A 127 8.16 -2.74 -5.68
C PRO A 127 9.25 -2.98 -6.76
N ASP A 128 10.33 -2.19 -6.74
CA ASP A 128 11.52 -2.41 -7.57
C ASP A 128 12.71 -2.87 -6.72
N ASN A 129 12.58 -4.06 -6.13
CA ASN A 129 13.60 -4.59 -5.21
C ASN A 129 14.94 -4.93 -5.89
N LYS A 130 15.02 -4.89 -7.23
CA LYS A 130 16.21 -5.27 -7.99
C LYS A 130 16.89 -4.07 -8.67
N HIS A 131 16.68 -2.86 -8.15
CA HIS A 131 17.34 -1.68 -8.68
C HIS A 131 18.88 -1.79 -8.51
N PRO A 132 19.70 -1.52 -9.54
CA PRO A 132 21.17 -1.68 -9.47
C PRO A 132 21.88 -0.79 -8.42
N LEU A 133 21.24 0.31 -8.03
CA LEU A 133 21.74 1.18 -6.95
C LEU A 133 21.59 0.56 -5.56
N HIS A 134 20.68 -0.40 -5.38
CA HIS A 134 20.56 -1.12 -4.12
C HIS A 134 21.85 -1.94 -3.86
N ASP A 135 22.20 -2.10 -2.59
CA ASP A 135 23.45 -2.74 -2.13
C ASP A 135 24.76 -2.04 -2.57
N THR A 136 24.72 -0.78 -3.01
CA THR A 136 25.94 0.02 -3.26
C THR A 136 26.39 0.76 -1.99
N PRO A 137 27.70 0.94 -1.75
CA PRO A 137 28.21 1.82 -0.69
C PRO A 137 27.67 3.24 -0.83
N TYR A 138 27.48 3.70 -2.06
CA TYR A 138 26.86 4.97 -2.41
C TYR A 138 25.47 5.14 -1.76
N MET A 139 24.54 4.20 -2.02
CA MET A 139 23.18 4.30 -1.48
C MET A 139 23.15 4.16 0.05
N ALA A 140 24.07 3.37 0.62
CA ALA A 140 24.22 3.25 2.07
C ALA A 140 24.68 4.58 2.72
N SER A 141 25.57 5.33 2.07
CA SER A 141 26.00 6.65 2.53
C SER A 141 24.91 7.70 2.36
N VAL A 142 24.19 7.70 1.23
CA VAL A 142 23.11 8.65 0.98
C VAL A 142 21.96 8.49 1.98
N SER A 143 21.62 7.24 2.32
CA SER A 143 20.56 6.97 3.30
C SER A 143 20.93 7.37 4.72
N ARG A 144 22.21 7.62 5.02
CA ARG A 144 22.71 7.95 6.35
C ARG A 144 22.91 9.46 6.54
N ASP A 145 23.79 10.07 5.76
CA ASP A 145 24.24 11.44 6.00
C ASP A 145 24.74 12.20 4.75
N LYS A 146 25.00 11.50 3.64
CA LYS A 146 25.56 12.10 2.42
C LYS A 146 24.49 12.44 1.40
N TYR A 147 24.84 13.27 0.43
CA TYR A 147 24.00 13.60 -0.72
C TYR A 147 24.64 13.01 -1.96
N GLY A 148 23.85 12.57 -2.94
CA GLY A 148 24.39 11.90 -4.11
C GLY A 148 23.73 12.30 -5.41
N VAL A 149 24.51 12.33 -6.49
CA VAL A 149 24.01 12.43 -7.87
C VAL A 149 24.30 11.14 -8.60
N PHE A 150 23.32 10.65 -9.35
CA PHE A 150 23.44 9.52 -10.26
C PHE A 150 23.15 9.97 -11.69
N ILE A 151 24.03 9.65 -12.64
CA ILE A 151 23.78 9.82 -14.08
C ILE A 151 23.74 8.45 -14.72
N ALA A 152 22.64 8.12 -15.39
CA ALA A 152 22.43 6.82 -16.00
C ALA A 152 23.24 6.70 -17.30
N ALA A 153 23.82 5.51 -17.53
CA ALA A 153 24.51 5.17 -18.77
C ALA A 153 23.55 5.07 -19.99
N LYS A 154 22.24 5.16 -19.75
CA LYS A 154 21.20 5.17 -20.78
C LYS A 154 21.06 6.52 -21.48
N ASP A 155 21.55 7.60 -20.88
CA ASP A 155 21.45 8.93 -21.46
C ASP A 155 22.20 9.00 -22.81
N ILE A 156 21.63 9.73 -23.77
CA ILE A 156 22.21 9.90 -25.11
C ILE A 156 23.57 10.64 -25.04
N LYS A 157 23.73 11.53 -24.05
CA LYS A 157 24.96 12.31 -23.85
C LYS A 157 25.96 11.61 -22.92
N PHE A 158 25.71 10.37 -22.55
CA PHE A 158 26.55 9.70 -21.56
C PHE A 158 27.92 9.31 -22.16
N ASP A 159 28.98 9.89 -21.61
CA ASP A 159 30.36 9.41 -21.73
C ASP A 159 30.95 9.29 -20.32
N ALA A 160 31.50 8.11 -19.99
CA ALA A 160 32.01 7.83 -18.65
C ALA A 160 33.16 8.77 -18.25
N ALA A 161 34.04 9.14 -19.18
CA ALA A 161 35.16 10.03 -18.91
C ALA A 161 34.69 11.48 -18.70
N GLU A 162 33.76 11.96 -19.54
CA GLU A 162 33.20 13.32 -19.41
C GLU A 162 32.39 13.48 -18.12
N VAL A 163 31.59 12.47 -17.76
CA VAL A 163 30.80 12.49 -16.52
C VAL A 163 31.71 12.45 -15.29
N THR A 164 32.79 11.66 -15.33
CA THR A 164 33.77 11.63 -14.23
C THR A 164 34.44 12.99 -14.07
N ALA A 165 34.91 13.60 -15.16
CA ALA A 165 35.50 14.94 -15.13
C ALA A 165 34.50 16.01 -14.65
N LEU A 166 33.23 15.89 -15.04
CA LEU A 166 32.16 16.74 -14.54
C LEU A 166 32.00 16.60 -13.02
N PHE A 167 31.90 15.37 -12.50
CA PHE A 167 31.78 15.14 -11.06
C PHE A 167 32.99 15.64 -10.28
N GLU A 168 34.21 15.47 -10.79
CA GLU A 168 35.42 16.04 -10.19
C GLU A 168 35.36 17.57 -10.14
N SER A 169 34.94 18.22 -11.24
CA SER A 169 34.79 19.68 -11.29
C SER A 169 33.74 20.24 -10.32
N LEU A 170 32.78 19.40 -9.91
CA LEU A 170 31.72 19.73 -8.96
C LEU A 170 32.16 19.50 -7.50
N GLY A 171 33.32 18.91 -7.26
CA GLY A 171 33.78 18.52 -5.92
C GLY A 171 33.16 17.20 -5.44
N GLY A 172 32.69 16.36 -6.37
CA GLY A 172 32.16 15.04 -6.07
C GLY A 172 33.21 14.14 -5.41
N LYS A 173 32.80 13.49 -4.32
CA LYS A 173 33.61 12.54 -3.55
C LYS A 173 33.16 11.13 -3.87
N ASN A 174 34.07 10.16 -3.75
CA ASN A 174 33.78 8.74 -3.95
C ASN A 174 33.00 8.46 -5.25
N ILE A 175 33.56 8.89 -6.38
CA ILE A 175 32.97 8.60 -7.69
C ILE A 175 33.02 7.10 -7.91
N SER A 176 31.87 6.48 -8.15
CA SER A 176 31.78 5.03 -8.34
C SER A 176 30.92 4.63 -9.52
N GLU A 177 31.41 3.64 -10.26
CA GLU A 177 30.69 2.98 -11.35
C GLU A 177 29.72 1.96 -10.79
N VAL A 178 28.47 2.06 -11.23
CA VAL A 178 27.42 1.11 -10.86
C VAL A 178 27.13 0.22 -12.05
N TYR A 179 27.13 -1.08 -11.84
CA TYR A 179 26.91 -2.09 -12.87
C TYR A 179 25.53 -2.73 -12.72
N GLU A 180 24.92 -3.14 -13.83
CA GLU A 180 23.60 -3.77 -13.83
C GLU A 180 23.62 -5.12 -13.10
N ILE A 181 22.57 -5.38 -12.31
CA ILE A 181 22.37 -6.66 -11.63
C ILE A 181 21.85 -7.68 -12.65
N GLU A 182 22.42 -8.89 -12.63
CA GLU A 182 21.89 -9.98 -13.43
C GLU A 182 20.46 -10.31 -12.98
N LYS A 183 19.50 -10.27 -13.92
CA LYS A 183 18.10 -10.61 -13.61
C LYS A 183 18.01 -12.10 -13.31
N THR A 184 18.15 -12.45 -12.04
CA THR A 184 17.75 -13.78 -11.56
C THR A 184 16.23 -13.83 -11.65
N LEU A 185 15.69 -14.50 -12.67
CA LEU A 185 14.26 -14.78 -12.69
C LEU A 185 14.01 -15.76 -11.54
N PHE A 186 13.36 -15.29 -10.47
CA PHE A 186 12.72 -16.20 -9.55
C PHE A 186 11.57 -16.80 -10.32
N ASP A 187 11.72 -18.06 -10.70
CA ASP A 187 10.70 -18.75 -11.48
C ASP A 187 9.50 -18.98 -10.56
N ALA A 188 8.52 -18.08 -10.60
CA ALA A 188 7.29 -18.18 -9.80
C ALA A 188 6.57 -19.52 -10.06
N PHE A 189 6.87 -20.16 -11.20
CA PHE A 189 6.37 -21.47 -11.59
C PHE A 189 7.28 -22.63 -11.20
N ASN A 190 8.25 -22.42 -10.31
CA ASN A 190 9.07 -23.52 -9.80
C ASN A 190 8.16 -24.59 -9.17
N PRO A 191 8.23 -25.87 -9.60
CA PRO A 191 7.36 -26.92 -9.11
C PRO A 191 7.44 -27.12 -7.59
N LYS A 192 8.59 -26.81 -6.96
CA LYS A 192 8.74 -26.84 -5.50
C LYS A 192 7.93 -25.74 -4.81
N TYR A 193 7.89 -24.54 -5.40
CA TYR A 193 7.15 -23.40 -4.86
C TYR A 193 5.63 -23.57 -5.06
N ILE A 194 5.21 -24.01 -6.25
CA ILE A 194 3.81 -24.39 -6.50
C ILE A 194 3.38 -25.53 -5.58
N GLY A 195 4.22 -26.56 -5.41
CA GLY A 195 3.95 -27.66 -4.50
C GLY A 195 3.76 -27.20 -3.05
N LEU A 196 4.59 -26.25 -2.59
CA LEU A 196 4.45 -25.65 -1.26
C LEU A 196 3.12 -24.88 -1.14
N LEU A 197 2.78 -24.03 -2.11
CA LEU A 197 1.52 -23.28 -2.12
C LEU A 197 0.30 -24.20 -2.11
N ALA A 198 0.30 -25.24 -2.95
CA ALA A 198 -0.77 -26.22 -2.99
C ALA A 198 -0.89 -26.97 -1.66
N THR A 199 0.23 -27.35 -1.04
CA THR A 199 0.25 -28.01 0.28
C THR A 199 -0.34 -27.10 1.36
N VAL A 200 0.06 -25.82 1.40
CA VAL A 200 -0.50 -24.85 2.36
C VAL A 200 -2.00 -24.67 2.12
N ALA A 201 -2.44 -24.54 0.87
CA ALA A 201 -3.85 -24.41 0.55
C ALA A 201 -4.67 -25.63 1.01
N VAL A 202 -4.17 -26.85 0.78
CA VAL A 202 -4.82 -28.09 1.22
C VAL A 202 -4.84 -28.20 2.74
N LEU A 203 -3.75 -27.87 3.42
CA LEU A 203 -3.68 -27.90 4.89
C LEU A 203 -4.61 -26.88 5.53
N VAL A 204 -4.64 -25.64 5.02
CA VAL A 204 -5.54 -24.59 5.53
C VAL A 204 -6.99 -24.97 5.26
N SER A 205 -7.34 -25.36 4.03
CA SER A 205 -8.70 -25.76 3.68
C SER A 205 -9.17 -26.99 4.47
N GLY A 206 -8.33 -28.02 4.57
CA GLY A 206 -8.60 -29.22 5.35
C GLY A 206 -8.71 -28.93 6.86
N GLY A 207 -7.84 -28.08 7.39
CA GLY A 207 -7.88 -27.62 8.78
C GLY A 207 -9.14 -26.83 9.09
N THR A 208 -9.52 -25.88 8.23
CA THR A 208 -10.78 -25.13 8.36
C THR A 208 -12.00 -26.05 8.25
N TYR A 209 -12.01 -26.97 7.29
CA TYR A 209 -13.09 -27.95 7.16
C TYR A 209 -13.21 -28.83 8.41
N PHE A 210 -12.09 -29.37 8.90
CA PHE A 210 -12.05 -30.19 10.10
C PHE A 210 -12.49 -29.41 11.34
N ALA A 211 -11.99 -28.19 11.52
CA ALA A 211 -12.36 -27.34 12.65
C ALA A 211 -13.87 -27.06 12.66
N LEU A 212 -14.41 -26.60 11.52
CA LEU A 212 -15.82 -26.20 11.43
C LEU A 212 -16.79 -27.39 11.40
N ASN A 213 -16.44 -28.53 10.80
CA ASN A 213 -17.37 -29.64 10.58
C ASN A 213 -17.15 -30.86 11.49
N LYS A 214 -16.00 -30.97 12.16
CA LYS A 214 -15.70 -32.10 13.05
C LYS A 214 -15.36 -31.64 14.46
N LEU A 215 -14.35 -30.78 14.62
CA LEU A 215 -13.86 -30.37 15.94
C LEU A 215 -14.96 -29.73 16.78
N SER A 216 -15.73 -28.79 16.21
CA SER A 216 -16.85 -28.12 16.90
C SER A 216 -17.95 -29.07 17.38
N PHE A 217 -18.05 -30.29 16.82
CA PHE A 217 -19.08 -31.27 17.14
C PHE A 217 -18.57 -32.41 18.06
N ILE A 218 -17.28 -32.39 18.44
CA ILE A 218 -16.67 -33.37 19.35
C ILE A 218 -16.67 -32.83 20.78
N ALA A 219 -17.04 -33.65 21.76
CA ALA A 219 -16.94 -33.27 23.17
C ALA A 219 -15.45 -33.04 23.55
N PRO A 220 -15.10 -31.92 24.23
CA PRO A 220 -15.96 -31.02 24.99
C PRO A 220 -16.48 -29.78 24.22
N PHE A 221 -16.20 -29.63 22.92
CA PHE A 221 -16.49 -28.41 22.15
C PHE A 221 -17.94 -28.30 21.62
N ASN A 222 -18.74 -29.36 21.74
CA ASN A 222 -20.16 -29.41 21.32
C ASN A 222 -21.17 -28.81 22.34
N TRP A 223 -20.68 -28.23 23.44
CA TRP A 223 -21.50 -27.68 24.53
C TRP A 223 -22.43 -26.52 24.12
N MET A 224 -22.09 -25.78 23.05
CA MET A 224 -22.94 -24.71 22.50
C MET A 224 -23.95 -25.19 21.45
N GLU A 225 -23.74 -26.37 20.85
CA GLU A 225 -24.68 -26.97 19.91
C GLU A 225 -25.91 -27.53 20.66
N ARG A 226 -25.64 -28.23 21.78
CA ARG A 226 -26.69 -28.76 22.65
C ARG A 226 -26.92 -27.84 23.84
N GLN A 227 -27.49 -26.68 23.56
CA GLN A 227 -28.06 -25.84 24.61
C GLN A 227 -29.38 -26.44 25.07
N PHE A 228 -29.44 -26.81 26.34
CA PHE A 228 -30.70 -27.18 26.96
C PHE A 228 -31.67 -25.99 26.90
N ARG A 229 -32.70 -26.09 26.05
CA ARG A 229 -33.78 -25.10 25.95
C ARG A 229 -35.02 -25.72 26.58
N GLY A 230 -35.27 -25.32 27.81
CA GLY A 230 -36.45 -25.76 28.52
C GLY A 230 -37.73 -25.22 27.88
N VAL A 231 -38.64 -26.12 27.52
CA VAL A 231 -39.95 -25.75 26.96
C VAL A 231 -40.92 -25.52 28.12
N PRO A 232 -41.82 -24.52 28.10
CA PRO A 232 -42.70 -24.21 29.23
C PRO A 232 -43.57 -25.39 29.72
N GLN A 233 -43.86 -26.33 28.83
CA GLN A 233 -44.70 -27.50 29.08
C GLN A 233 -43.93 -28.72 29.61
N GLU A 234 -42.60 -28.66 29.66
CA GLU A 234 -41.76 -29.76 30.12
C GLU A 234 -41.55 -29.68 31.64
N GLN A 235 -41.59 -30.83 32.34
CA GLN A 235 -41.38 -30.88 33.78
C GLN A 235 -39.88 -30.98 34.10
N SER A 236 -39.45 -30.31 35.18
CA SER A 236 -38.05 -30.29 35.61
C SER A 236 -37.90 -30.94 36.98
N ASP A 237 -37.03 -31.93 37.09
CA ASP A 237 -36.61 -32.50 38.39
C ASP A 237 -35.60 -31.60 39.12
N PHE A 238 -35.05 -30.60 38.43
CA PHE A 238 -34.03 -29.70 38.98
C PHE A 238 -34.64 -28.61 39.88
N PHE A 239 -35.87 -28.17 39.60
CA PHE A 239 -36.56 -27.15 40.38
C PHE A 239 -37.65 -27.76 41.26
N ALA A 240 -37.76 -27.30 42.51
CA ALA A 240 -38.67 -27.86 43.51
C ALA A 240 -40.16 -27.71 43.16
N ASP A 241 -40.52 -26.80 42.26
CA ASP A 241 -41.89 -26.59 41.78
C ASP A 241 -42.23 -27.42 40.52
N GLY A 242 -41.29 -28.23 40.03
CA GLY A 242 -41.49 -29.12 38.90
C GLY A 242 -41.59 -28.41 37.54
N ARG A 243 -41.49 -27.07 37.50
CA ARG A 243 -41.63 -26.27 36.27
C ARG A 243 -40.28 -25.95 35.66
N MET A 244 -40.17 -26.11 34.34
CA MET A 244 -38.92 -25.85 33.63
C MET A 244 -38.68 -24.37 33.31
N MET A 245 -39.74 -23.60 33.01
CA MET A 245 -39.64 -22.15 32.77
C MET A 245 -39.91 -21.37 34.06
N ARG A 246 -39.04 -20.39 34.37
CA ARG A 246 -39.21 -19.49 35.53
C ARG A 246 -40.04 -18.28 35.11
N GLU A 247 -40.95 -17.86 35.97
CA GLU A 247 -41.59 -16.55 35.82
C GLU A 247 -40.53 -15.45 35.93
N PRO A 248 -40.61 -14.40 35.10
CA PRO A 248 -39.70 -13.27 35.19
C PRO A 248 -39.80 -12.62 36.58
N VAL A 249 -38.66 -12.14 37.09
CA VAL A 249 -38.60 -11.52 38.41
C VAL A 249 -39.47 -10.26 38.42
N LYS A 250 -40.30 -10.09 39.45
CA LYS A 250 -41.19 -8.93 39.58
C LYS A 250 -40.40 -7.63 39.40
N GLY A 251 -40.82 -6.80 38.44
CA GLY A 251 -40.18 -5.53 38.11
C GLY A 251 -39.20 -5.57 36.93
N THR A 252 -39.01 -6.74 36.30
CA THR A 252 -38.26 -6.86 35.04
C THR A 252 -39.21 -7.02 33.85
N VAL A 253 -38.88 -6.38 32.73
CA VAL A 253 -39.59 -6.55 31.46
C VAL A 253 -38.85 -7.66 30.70
N ALA A 254 -39.55 -8.76 30.42
CA ALA A 254 -39.05 -9.86 29.58
C ALA A 254 -39.31 -9.57 28.10
#